data_AF-A0AAN0M8Z8-F1
#
_entry.id   AF-A0AAN0M8Z8-F1
#
_cell.length_a   1.000
_cell.length_b   1.000
_cell.length_c   1.000
_cell.angle_alpha   90.00
_cell.angle_beta   90.00
_cell.angle_gamma   90.00
#
_symmetry.space_group_name_H-M   'P 1'
#
loop_
_entity.id
_entity.type
_entity.pdbx_description
1 polymer ?
#
loop_
_entity_poly.entity_id
_entity_poly.type
_entity_poly.pdbx_seq_one_letter_code
_entity_poly.pdbx_strand_id
1 'polypeptide(L)'
;MPRLAEERIGEGFSVASENTGQTFVLQVQFLPNTTLDDIATILLPFSGTISDGPSAIGLVRLAFVTEDDRAQGLEALRMRSDLVSFIAED
;
A
#
# COMPACT_ATOMS: atom_id res chain seq x y z
N MET A 1 -23.16 -20.91 44.10
CA MET A 1 -22.11 -20.73 43.08
C MET A 1 -22.76 -20.24 41.78
N PRO A 2 -22.79 -18.92 41.51
CA PRO A 2 -22.89 -18.42 40.14
C PRO A 2 -21.64 -17.60 39.79
N ARG A 3 -20.95 -17.94 38.69
CA ARG A 3 -19.83 -17.15 38.17
C ARG A 3 -20.39 -15.89 37.50
N LEU A 4 -20.02 -14.74 38.05
CA LEU A 4 -20.28 -13.43 37.47
C LEU A 4 -19.40 -13.21 36.25
N ALA A 5 -20.00 -12.55 35.26
CA ALA A 5 -19.48 -12.11 33.98
C ALA A 5 -18.02 -11.64 34.00
N GLU A 6 -17.20 -12.24 33.14
CA GLU A 6 -15.93 -11.65 32.70
C GLU A 6 -16.26 -10.58 31.66
N GLU A 7 -16.67 -9.41 32.13
CA GLU A 7 -16.79 -8.20 31.33
C GLU A 7 -15.37 -7.61 31.14
N ARG A 8 -14.59 -8.21 30.24
CA ARG A 8 -13.33 -7.64 29.75
C ARG A 8 -13.63 -6.69 28.58
N ILE A 9 -14.32 -5.60 28.87
CA ILE A 9 -14.32 -4.42 27.99
C ILE A 9 -12.98 -3.72 28.16
N GLY A 10 -12.08 -3.89 27.18
CA GLY A 10 -10.75 -3.29 27.25
C GLY A 10 -9.82 -3.55 26.07
N GLU A 11 -10.32 -3.90 24.89
CA GLU A 11 -9.52 -3.84 23.65
C GLU A 11 -9.87 -2.57 22.88
N GLY A 12 -9.66 -1.44 23.56
CA GLY A 12 -9.81 -0.10 23.00
C GLY A 12 -8.55 0.38 22.31
N PHE A 13 -7.90 -0.45 21.49
CA PHE A 13 -7.00 -0.08 20.39
C PHE A 13 -6.91 -1.30 19.48
N SER A 14 -7.77 -1.40 18.46
CA SER A 14 -7.38 -2.18 17.29
C SER A 14 -6.19 -1.45 16.71
N VAL A 15 -4.97 -1.89 17.06
CA VAL A 15 -3.81 -1.63 16.21
C VAL A 15 -4.29 -1.97 14.80
N ALA A 16 -4.24 -1.00 13.88
CA ALA A 16 -4.49 -1.29 12.48
C ALA A 16 -3.65 -2.52 12.21
N SER A 17 -4.28 -3.67 11.94
CA SER A 17 -3.55 -4.90 11.71
C SER A 17 -2.59 -4.55 10.60
N GLU A 18 -1.31 -4.35 10.95
CA GLU A 18 -0.21 -4.26 10.00
C GLU A 18 -0.36 -5.56 9.24
N ASN A 19 -0.96 -5.44 8.06
CA ASN A 19 -1.38 -6.56 7.26
C ASN A 19 -0.09 -7.28 6.93
N THR A 20 0.23 -8.29 7.74
CA THR A 20 1.50 -9.02 7.72
C THR A 20 1.58 -9.93 6.48
N GLY A 21 0.71 -9.68 5.49
CA GLY A 21 0.65 -10.33 4.18
C GLY A 21 1.17 -9.47 3.04
N GLN A 22 1.70 -8.27 3.29
CA GLN A 22 2.29 -7.39 2.27
C GLN A 22 3.75 -7.16 2.61
N THR A 23 4.60 -8.17 2.39
CA THR A 23 6.02 -8.14 2.78
C THR A 23 6.82 -7.07 2.02
N PHE A 24 6.33 -6.62 0.86
CA PHE A 24 7.01 -5.64 0.02
C PHE A 24 6.04 -4.55 -0.41
N VAL A 25 6.14 -3.37 0.20
CA VAL A 25 5.28 -2.23 -0.08
C VAL A 25 6.10 -1.06 -0.62
N LEU A 26 5.54 -0.32 -1.57
CA LEU A 26 6.02 0.99 -1.97
C LEU A 26 4.93 2.02 -1.76
N GLN A 27 5.29 3.16 -1.19
CA GLN A 27 4.38 4.28 -1.07
C GLN A 27 4.74 5.32 -2.13
N VAL A 28 3.81 5.55 -3.06
CA VAL A 28 4.04 6.38 -4.23
C VAL A 28 3.07 7.54 -4.23
N GLN A 29 3.62 8.74 -4.35
CA GLN A 29 2.85 9.93 -4.64
C GLN A 29 2.71 10.09 -6.14
N PHE A 30 1.50 9.92 -6.64
CA PHE A 30 1.20 10.19 -8.03
C PHE A 30 0.76 11.65 -8.22
N LEU A 31 0.98 12.18 -9.42
CA LEU A 31 0.46 13.48 -9.81
C LEU A 31 -1.07 13.46 -9.86
N PRO A 32 -1.74 14.61 -9.66
CA PRO A 32 -3.20 14.68 -9.61
C PRO A 32 -3.90 14.32 -10.94
N ASN A 33 -3.16 14.32 -12.06
CA ASN A 33 -3.66 13.87 -13.36
C ASN A 33 -3.52 12.36 -13.58
N THR A 34 -2.80 11.65 -12.71
CA THR A 34 -2.59 10.22 -12.84
C THR A 34 -3.84 9.46 -12.41
N THR A 35 -4.31 8.56 -13.26
CA THR A 35 -5.50 7.75 -12.98
C THR A 35 -5.13 6.42 -12.33
N LEU A 36 -6.08 5.77 -11.63
CA LEU A 36 -5.86 4.42 -11.11
C LEU A 36 -5.60 3.40 -12.21
N ASP A 37 -6.10 3.64 -13.42
CA ASP A 37 -5.90 2.78 -14.59
C ASP A 37 -4.45 2.86 -15.11
N ASP A 38 -3.88 4.07 -15.15
CA ASP A 38 -2.45 4.27 -15.43
C ASP A 38 -1.57 3.53 -14.42
N ILE A 39 -1.92 3.64 -13.14
CA ILE A 39 -1.19 2.99 -12.05
C ILE A 39 -1.28 1.47 -12.20
N ALA A 40 -2.48 0.93 -12.42
CA ALA A 40 -2.68 -0.50 -12.65
C ALA A 40 -1.92 -1.01 -13.89
N THR A 41 -1.85 -0.21 -14.96
CA THR A 41 -1.07 -0.51 -16.17
C THR A 41 0.43 -0.62 -15.88
N ILE A 42 0.96 0.23 -15.00
CA ILE A 42 2.36 0.18 -14.58
C ILE A 42 2.62 -1.05 -13.70
N LEU A 43 1.67 -1.45 -12.86
CA LEU A 43 1.80 -2.58 -11.92
C LEU A 43 1.56 -3.95 -12.53
N LEU A 44 0.76 -4.03 -13.60
CA LEU A 44 0.40 -5.25 -14.33
C LEU A 44 1.59 -6.20 -14.60
N PRO A 45 2.76 -5.73 -15.08
CA PRO A 45 3.91 -6.60 -15.32
C PRO A 45 4.61 -7.11 -14.05
N PHE A 46 4.42 -6.46 -12.89
CA PHE A 46 5.16 -6.73 -11.64
C PHE A 46 4.32 -7.43 -10.58
N SER A 47 3.18 -8.02 -10.98
CA SER A 47 2.20 -8.62 -10.05
C SER A 47 1.83 -7.69 -8.88
N GLY A 48 1.93 -6.37 -9.11
CA GLY A 48 1.73 -5.36 -8.09
C GLY A 48 0.25 -5.05 -7.94
N THR A 49 -0.18 -4.77 -6.72
CA THR A 49 -1.56 -4.40 -6.42
C THR A 49 -1.61 -3.11 -5.62
N ILE A 50 -2.66 -2.34 -5.80
CA ILE A 50 -2.92 -1.16 -4.99
C ILE A 50 -3.53 -1.65 -3.67
N SER A 51 -2.75 -1.59 -2.60
CA SER A 51 -3.19 -1.97 -1.26
C SER A 51 -3.98 -0.88 -0.56
N ASP A 52 -3.62 0.38 -0.80
CA ASP A 52 -4.28 1.54 -0.22
C ASP A 52 -4.45 2.60 -1.29
N GLY A 53 -5.69 3.07 -1.43
CA GLY A 53 -6.11 3.98 -2.49
C GLY A 53 -5.50 5.38 -2.32
N PRO A 54 -5.71 6.27 -3.31
CA PRO A 54 -5.14 7.59 -3.29
C PRO A 54 -5.69 8.35 -2.09
N SER A 55 -4.81 8.56 -1.11
CA SER A 55 -5.06 9.44 0.02
C SER A 55 -5.38 10.85 -0.49
N ALA A 56 -5.94 11.71 0.37
CA ALA A 56 -6.24 13.11 0.03
C ALA A 56 -5.05 13.92 -0.53
N ILE A 57 -3.83 13.40 -0.37
CA ILE A 57 -2.56 13.97 -0.85
C ILE A 57 -1.94 13.21 -2.05
N GLY A 58 -2.70 12.32 -2.69
CA GLY A 58 -2.26 11.56 -3.88
C GLY A 58 -1.28 10.43 -3.58
N LEU A 59 -1.15 10.01 -2.32
CA LEU A 59 -0.34 8.86 -1.93
C LEU A 59 -1.11 7.57 -2.12
N VAL A 60 -0.49 6.61 -2.79
CA VAL A 60 -1.01 5.28 -3.09
C VAL A 60 -0.01 4.26 -2.56
N ARG A 61 -0.50 3.21 -1.89
CA ARG A 61 0.36 2.10 -1.48
C ARG A 61 0.25 0.96 -2.47
N LEU A 62 1.41 0.49 -2.91
CA LEU A 62 1.56 -0.59 -3.87
C LEU A 62 2.15 -1.77 -3.11
N ALA A 63 1.46 -2.90 -3.07
CA ALA A 63 1.99 -4.14 -2.53
C ALA A 63 2.43 -5.06 -3.65
N PHE A 64 3.58 -5.69 -3.46
CA PHE A 64 4.19 -6.62 -4.39
C PHE A 64 4.30 -8.00 -3.75
N VAL A 65 4.25 -9.03 -4.60
CA VAL A 65 4.35 -10.42 -4.17
C VAL A 65 5.80 -10.77 -3.80
N THR A 66 6.78 -10.20 -4.51
CA THR A 66 8.21 -10.47 -4.30
C THR A 66 9.03 -9.19 -4.20
N GLU A 67 10.24 -9.29 -3.63
CA GLU A 67 11.19 -8.17 -3.56
C GLU A 67 11.69 -7.75 -4.96
N ASP A 68 11.85 -8.70 -5.88
CA ASP A 68 12.27 -8.44 -7.26
C ASP A 68 11.20 -7.62 -7.99
N ASP A 69 9.93 -8.01 -7.86
CA ASP A 69 8.79 -7.25 -8.39
C ASP A 69 8.73 -5.83 -7.81
N ARG A 70 9.00 -5.68 -6.50
CA ARG A 70 9.08 -4.36 -5.84
C ARG A 70 10.21 -3.52 -6.45
N ALA A 71 11.39 -4.09 -6.61
CA ALA A 71 12.55 -3.38 -7.15
C ALA A 71 12.34 -2.98 -8.62
N GLN A 72 11.81 -3.88 -9.44
CA GLN A 72 11.48 -3.60 -10.85
C GLN A 72 10.35 -2.58 -10.98
N GLY A 73 9.30 -2.69 -10.15
CA GLY A 73 8.22 -1.73 -10.06
C GLY A 73 8.71 -0.35 -9.63
N LEU A 74 9.60 -0.28 -8.63
CA LEU A 74 10.26 0.96 -8.20
C LEU A 74 11.01 1.60 -9.37
N GLU A 75 11.82 0.84 -10.10
CA GLU A 75 12.61 1.35 -11.20
C GLU A 75 11.72 1.84 -12.37
N ALA A 76 10.65 1.09 -12.68
CA ALA A 76 9.65 1.50 -13.66
C ALA A 76 8.93 2.79 -13.27
N LEU A 77 8.58 2.96 -11.98
CA LEU A 77 7.96 4.17 -11.45
C LEU A 77 8.93 5.37 -11.47
N ARG A 78 10.21 5.15 -11.16
CA ARG A 78 11.25 6.19 -11.25
C ARG A 78 11.43 6.68 -12.69
N MET A 79 11.35 5.79 -13.67
CA MET A 79 11.38 6.16 -15.09
C MET A 79 10.14 6.95 -15.53
N ARG A 80 9.02 6.84 -14.81
CA ARG A 80 7.77 7.57 -15.08
C ARG A 80 7.62 8.80 -14.18
N SER A 81 8.64 9.65 -14.16
CA SER A 81 8.62 10.94 -13.43
C SER A 81 7.53 11.91 -13.94
N ASP A 82 6.96 11.64 -15.12
CA ASP A 82 5.79 12.33 -15.68
C ASP A 82 4.47 11.99 -14.98
N LEU A 83 4.42 10.88 -14.22
CA LEU A 83 3.23 10.42 -13.48
C LEU A 83 3.45 10.38 -11.97
N VAL A 84 4.70 10.22 -11.55
CA VAL A 84 5.10 10.01 -10.16
C VAL A 84 5.82 11.26 -9.65
N SER A 85 5.30 11.84 -8.58
CA SER A 85 5.90 12.99 -7.90
C SER A 85 6.95 12.57 -6.87
N PHE A 86 6.69 11.49 -6.14
CA PHE A 86 7.56 11.04 -5.05
C PHE A 86 7.38 9.55 -4.79
N ILE A 87 8.43 8.89 -4.34
CA ILE A 87 8.41 7.47 -3.96
C ILE A 87 9.11 7.33 -2.62
N ALA A 88 8.42 6.75 -1.65
CA ALA A 88 8.97 6.29 -0.38
C ALA A 88 9.07 4.76 -0.40
N GLU A 89 10.22 4.28 0.01
CA GLU A 89 10.48 2.88 0.31
C GLU A 89 10.29 2.71 1.82
N ASP A 90 9.41 1.80 2.22
CA ASP A 90 9.23 1.37 3.62
C ASP A 90 10.04 0.09 3.87
#